data_AF-A0A4R6UP17-F1
#
_entry.id   AF-A0A4R6UP17-F1
#
_cell.length_a   1.000
_cell.length_b   1.000
_cell.length_c   1.000
_cell.angle_alpha   90.00
_cell.angle_beta   90.00
_cell.angle_gamma   90.00
#
_symmetry.space_group_name_H-M   'P 1'
#
loop_
_entity.id
_entity.type
_entity.pdbx_description
1 polymer ?
#
loop_
_entity_poly.entity_id
_entity_poly.type
_entity_poly.pdbx_seq_one_letter_code
_entity_poly.pdbx_strand_id
1 'polypeptide(L)'
;MTAHESSNTASSAAGNDGPIRNPLWVISLFLGLCEVVAGTVTALTFGLVQIVFAFFVVSFPLLVAGAFFYTLWSRPMVFYAPRDYPDAVEPMAFAKAVNTRTRQVVEVATDAALASVGGLADSLLSQGAISTDTWTEIERESRERVQASMKRKVIDVDFSALGAPRIEEFLVTPLSTVASFLDDVWFLLDDDGYLSRFPAHTYGERWVLQDTKTGHIYWEIGGTWAAKDHGNRQDSRSLGAVGVQTGDVLRVVDLNERNSEPQADG
;
A
#
# COMPACT_ATOMS: atom_id res chain seq x y z
N MET A 1 13.71 30.51 -58.19
CA MET A 1 13.99 29.70 -56.98
C MET A 1 13.56 30.56 -55.79
N THR A 2 12.25 30.60 -55.57
CA THR A 2 11.55 31.50 -54.64
C THR A 2 11.41 30.78 -53.30
N ALA A 3 12.05 31.34 -52.27
CA ALA A 3 12.00 30.83 -50.92
C ALA A 3 10.61 31.10 -50.31
N HIS A 4 10.01 30.03 -49.78
CA HIS A 4 8.76 30.07 -49.04
C HIS A 4 8.98 30.79 -47.70
N GLU A 5 8.32 31.93 -47.56
CA GLU A 5 8.20 32.70 -46.32
C GLU A 5 7.30 31.93 -45.35
N SER A 6 7.91 31.47 -44.26
CA SER A 6 7.23 30.69 -43.23
C SER A 6 6.38 31.60 -42.36
N SER A 7 5.08 31.38 -42.41
CA SER A 7 4.03 31.98 -41.60
C SER A 7 4.31 31.86 -40.10
N ASN A 8 4.59 32.98 -39.44
CA ASN A 8 4.56 33.09 -37.99
C ASN A 8 3.17 33.61 -37.57
N THR A 9 2.23 32.69 -37.36
CA THR A 9 0.92 32.99 -36.77
C THR A 9 0.98 32.66 -35.27
N ALA A 10 1.45 33.61 -34.49
CA ALA A 10 1.18 33.64 -33.05
C ALA A 10 -0.28 34.06 -32.85
N SER A 11 -1.18 33.09 -32.69
CA SER A 11 -2.55 33.34 -32.24
C SER A 11 -3.05 32.19 -31.38
N SER A 12 -3.40 32.56 -30.15
CA SER A 12 -4.44 31.94 -29.33
C SER A 12 -4.19 30.54 -28.77
N ALA A 13 -3.66 30.51 -27.54
CA ALA A 13 -3.98 29.46 -26.58
C ALA A 13 -4.03 30.07 -25.16
N ALA A 14 -4.91 31.06 -24.97
CA ALA A 14 -5.41 31.38 -23.63
C ALA A 14 -6.44 30.30 -23.28
N GLY A 15 -5.95 29.22 -22.65
CA GLY A 15 -6.80 28.22 -22.03
C GLY A 15 -7.66 28.89 -20.95
N ASN A 16 -8.96 28.90 -21.17
CA ASN A 16 -9.93 29.26 -20.16
C ASN A 16 -10.07 28.07 -19.21
N ASP A 17 -9.12 27.95 -18.29
CA ASP A 17 -9.12 26.93 -17.25
C ASP A 17 -10.17 27.34 -16.24
N GLY A 18 -11.41 26.89 -16.48
CA GLY A 18 -12.51 27.08 -15.54
C GLY A 18 -12.06 26.64 -14.14
N PRO A 19 -12.44 27.38 -13.08
CA PRO A 19 -11.92 27.14 -11.73
C PRO A 19 -12.09 25.67 -11.38
N ILE A 20 -10.96 25.02 -11.05
CA ILE A 20 -10.89 23.64 -10.61
C ILE A 20 -11.94 23.48 -9.52
N ARG A 21 -13.02 22.75 -9.82
CA ARG A 21 -14.16 22.54 -8.93
C ARG A 21 -13.74 21.60 -7.81
N ASN A 22 -12.95 22.14 -6.89
CA ASN A 22 -12.59 21.51 -5.64
C ASN A 22 -13.90 21.21 -4.88
N PRO A 23 -14.08 20.00 -4.33
CA PRO A 23 -15.23 19.64 -3.49
C PRO A 23 -15.58 20.69 -2.43
N LEU A 24 -14.58 21.43 -1.95
CA LEU A 24 -14.72 22.54 -1.02
C LEU A 24 -15.63 23.67 -1.54
N TRP A 25 -15.62 23.96 -2.85
CA TRP A 25 -16.49 24.98 -3.44
C TRP A 25 -17.97 24.55 -3.47
N VAL A 26 -18.24 23.27 -3.70
CA VAL A 26 -19.62 22.73 -3.66
C VAL A 26 -20.19 22.81 -2.25
N ILE A 27 -19.37 22.51 -1.23
CA ILE A 27 -19.77 22.62 0.18
C ILE A 27 -20.07 24.08 0.56
N SER A 28 -19.21 25.02 0.16
CA SER A 28 -19.43 26.46 0.41
C SER A 28 -20.67 27.00 -0.29
N LEU A 29 -20.94 26.56 -1.53
CA LEU A 29 -22.16 26.92 -2.26
C LEU A 29 -23.42 26.40 -1.54
N PHE A 30 -23.38 25.15 -1.08
CA PHE A 30 -24.50 24.54 -0.36
C PHE A 30 -24.77 25.24 0.98
N LEU A 31 -23.73 25.57 1.74
CA LEU A 31 -23.86 26.30 3.00
C LEU A 31 -24.48 27.68 2.79
N GLY A 32 -23.99 28.44 1.80
CA GLY A 32 -24.55 29.74 1.47
C GLY A 32 -26.02 29.66 1.04
N LEU A 33 -26.38 28.65 0.24
CA LEU A 33 -27.77 28.44 -0.16
C LEU A 33 -28.67 28.06 1.04
N CYS A 34 -28.18 27.19 1.93
CA CYS A 34 -28.92 26.79 3.13
C CYS A 34 -29.16 27.98 4.07
N GLU A 35 -28.16 28.85 4.24
CA GLU A 35 -28.27 30.05 5.07
C GLU A 35 -29.30 31.04 4.51
N VAL A 36 -29.27 31.31 3.20
CA VAL A 36 -30.22 32.22 2.55
C VAL A 36 -31.65 31.67 2.62
N VAL A 37 -31.83 30.37 2.35
CA VAL A 37 -33.15 29.74 2.42
C VAL A 37 -33.68 29.71 3.86
N ALA A 38 -32.85 29.34 4.83
CA ALA A 38 -33.24 29.31 6.24
C ALA A 38 -33.59 30.72 6.75
N GLY A 39 -32.79 31.74 6.40
CA GLY A 39 -33.05 33.13 6.77
C GLY A 39 -34.34 33.67 6.14
N THR A 40 -34.54 33.44 4.86
CA THR A 40 -35.72 33.93 4.11
C THR A 40 -37.02 33.31 4.63
N VAL A 41 -37.01 31.99 4.88
CA VAL A 41 -38.19 31.27 5.38
C VAL A 41 -38.53 31.69 6.81
N THR A 42 -37.51 31.84 7.66
CA THR A 42 -37.71 32.28 9.05
C THR A 42 -38.34 33.67 9.11
N ALA A 43 -37.99 34.55 8.18
CA ALA A 43 -38.53 35.91 8.12
C ALA A 43 -39.99 35.99 7.62
N LEU A 44 -40.43 35.02 6.81
CA LEU A 44 -41.72 35.10 6.09
C LEU A 44 -42.82 34.20 6.64
N THR A 45 -42.50 33.28 7.54
CA THR A 45 -43.43 32.22 7.96
C THR A 45 -43.75 32.37 9.45
N PHE A 46 -45.04 32.37 9.81
CA PHE A 46 -45.51 32.41 11.19
C PHE A 46 -46.34 31.16 11.52
N GLY A 47 -46.21 30.66 12.75
CA GLY A 47 -47.02 29.56 13.28
C GLY A 47 -46.54 28.16 12.87
N LEU A 48 -47.47 27.18 12.83
CA LEU A 48 -47.13 25.76 12.62
C LEU A 48 -46.43 25.47 11.28
N VAL A 49 -46.71 26.27 10.24
CA VAL A 49 -46.09 26.11 8.91
C VAL A 49 -44.58 26.38 8.96
N GLN A 50 -44.13 27.31 9.81
CA GLN A 50 -42.71 27.61 10.01
C GLN A 50 -41.96 26.40 10.57
N ILE A 51 -42.56 25.70 11.54
CA ILE A 51 -41.95 24.53 12.19
C ILE A 51 -41.80 23.37 11.20
N VAL A 52 -42.87 23.08 10.44
CA VAL A 52 -42.86 22.00 9.44
C VAL A 52 -41.81 22.29 8.35
N PHE A 53 -41.72 23.54 7.90
CA PHE A 53 -40.76 23.93 6.88
C PHE A 53 -39.32 23.90 7.39
N ALA A 54 -39.07 24.41 8.61
CA ALA A 54 -37.74 24.36 9.23
C ALA A 54 -37.27 22.90 9.40
N PHE A 55 -38.16 22.01 9.83
CA PHE A 55 -37.85 20.59 9.96
C PHE A 55 -37.49 19.95 8.61
N PHE A 56 -38.22 20.28 7.55
CA PHE A 56 -37.91 19.81 6.19
C PHE A 56 -36.54 20.30 5.70
N VAL A 57 -36.25 21.60 5.84
CA VAL A 57 -35.00 22.22 5.37
C VAL A 57 -33.77 21.68 6.09
N VAL A 58 -33.89 21.35 7.38
CA VAL A 58 -32.78 20.77 8.17
C VAL A 58 -32.65 19.26 7.90
N SER A 59 -33.77 18.53 7.89
CA SER A 59 -33.75 17.06 7.77
C SER A 59 -33.33 16.59 6.39
N PHE A 60 -33.70 17.31 5.33
CA PHE A 60 -33.38 16.94 3.95
C PHE A 60 -31.86 16.84 3.69
N PRO A 61 -31.03 17.88 3.94
CA PRO A 61 -29.59 17.77 3.75
C PRO A 61 -28.92 16.77 4.71
N LEU A 62 -29.45 16.58 5.92
CA LEU A 62 -28.99 15.54 6.84
C LEU A 62 -29.24 14.13 6.29
N LEU A 63 -30.41 13.88 5.70
CA LEU A 63 -30.74 12.59 5.07
C LEU A 63 -29.88 12.36 3.82
N VAL A 64 -29.67 13.38 2.99
CA VAL A 64 -28.81 13.28 1.81
C VAL A 64 -27.36 13.01 2.19
N ALA A 65 -26.82 13.75 3.19
CA ALA A 65 -25.49 13.51 3.71
C ALA A 65 -25.38 12.12 4.36
N GLY A 66 -26.37 11.71 5.15
CA GLY A 66 -26.44 10.37 5.75
C GLY A 66 -26.46 9.27 4.70
N ALA A 67 -27.27 9.41 3.65
CA ALA A 67 -27.31 8.46 2.53
C ALA A 67 -25.98 8.42 1.76
N PHE A 68 -25.32 9.57 1.61
CA PHE A 68 -23.99 9.67 1.02
C PHE A 68 -22.94 8.90 1.85
N PHE A 69 -22.88 9.14 3.16
CA PHE A 69 -21.97 8.42 4.06
C PHE A 69 -22.32 6.92 4.20
N TYR A 70 -23.60 6.57 4.20
CA TYR A 70 -24.06 5.18 4.19
C TYR A 70 -23.63 4.45 2.90
N THR A 71 -23.71 5.16 1.76
CA THR A 71 -23.23 4.64 0.47
C THR A 71 -21.71 4.47 0.49
N LEU A 72 -20.97 5.44 1.07
CA LEU A 72 -19.53 5.33 1.28
C LEU A 72 -19.16 4.12 2.15
N TRP A 73 -19.90 3.91 3.25
CA TRP A 73 -19.68 2.77 4.14
C TRP A 73 -19.98 1.43 3.46
N SER A 74 -20.99 1.39 2.58
CA SER A 74 -21.40 0.17 1.89
C SER A 74 -20.53 -0.17 0.67
N ARG A 75 -19.91 0.83 0.03
CA ARG A 75 -19.09 0.66 -1.18
C ARG A 75 -17.93 1.67 -1.25
N PRO A 76 -16.89 1.52 -0.41
CA PRO A 76 -15.72 2.40 -0.42
C PRO A 76 -14.96 2.38 -1.76
N MET A 77 -15.17 1.35 -2.58
CA MET A 77 -14.45 1.09 -3.84
C MET A 77 -15.01 1.86 -5.06
N VAL A 78 -16.11 2.62 -4.92
CA VAL A 78 -16.81 3.29 -6.05
C VAL A 78 -16.46 4.78 -6.19
N PHE A 79 -15.72 5.35 -5.24
CA PHE A 79 -15.47 6.80 -5.20
C PHE A 79 -14.28 7.32 -6.02
N TYR A 80 -13.50 6.42 -6.59
CA TYR A 80 -12.47 6.80 -7.55
C TYR A 80 -12.95 6.39 -8.93
N ALA A 81 -13.18 7.37 -9.81
CA ALA A 81 -13.32 7.06 -11.22
C ALA A 81 -12.01 6.38 -11.67
N PRO A 82 -12.04 5.36 -12.56
CA PRO A 82 -10.83 4.74 -13.10
C PRO A 82 -9.79 5.71 -13.67
N ARG A 83 -10.20 6.96 -13.93
CA ARG A 83 -9.42 8.09 -14.48
C ARG A 83 -8.71 8.95 -13.42
N ASP A 84 -9.13 8.85 -12.15
CA ASP A 84 -8.49 9.54 -11.01
C ASP A 84 -7.40 8.67 -10.35
N TYR A 85 -7.30 7.41 -10.78
CA TYR A 85 -6.07 6.64 -10.62
C TYR A 85 -5.08 7.17 -11.67
N PRO A 86 -3.88 7.64 -11.30
CA PRO A 86 -2.85 7.90 -12.31
C PRO A 86 -2.71 6.65 -13.16
N ASP A 87 -2.88 6.81 -14.48
CA ASP A 87 -3.02 5.71 -15.43
C ASP A 87 -1.98 4.61 -15.13
N ALA A 88 -2.50 3.39 -14.93
CA ALA A 88 -1.82 2.17 -14.50
C ALA A 88 -1.69 1.92 -13.00
N VAL A 89 -2.82 1.77 -12.30
CA VAL A 89 -2.82 0.95 -11.08
C VAL A 89 -4.03 0.03 -11.03
N GLU A 90 -3.94 -1.07 -11.77
CA GLU A 90 -4.60 -2.33 -11.41
C GLU A 90 -4.26 -2.64 -9.92
N PRO A 91 -5.17 -3.15 -9.07
CA PRO A 91 -4.82 -3.51 -7.69
C PRO A 91 -3.60 -4.45 -7.62
N MET A 92 -3.46 -5.33 -8.62
CA MET A 92 -2.25 -6.13 -8.87
C MET A 92 -1.03 -5.26 -9.22
N ALA A 93 -1.16 -4.21 -10.03
CA ALA A 93 -0.09 -3.25 -10.29
C ALA A 93 0.28 -2.40 -9.07
N PHE A 94 -0.62 -2.14 -8.11
CA PHE A 94 -0.28 -1.50 -6.84
C PHE A 94 0.55 -2.45 -5.97
N ALA A 95 0.09 -3.69 -5.80
CA ALA A 95 0.82 -4.72 -5.06
C ALA A 95 2.17 -5.02 -5.73
N LYS A 96 2.21 -5.11 -7.06
CA LYS A 96 3.42 -5.30 -7.89
C LYS A 96 4.34 -4.07 -7.84
N ALA A 97 3.80 -2.86 -7.79
CA ALA A 97 4.58 -1.64 -7.60
C ALA A 97 5.09 -1.53 -6.16
N VAL A 98 4.41 -2.07 -5.15
CA VAL A 98 4.87 -2.12 -3.76
C VAL A 98 5.94 -3.20 -3.57
N ASN A 99 5.78 -4.39 -4.16
CA ASN A 99 6.75 -5.48 -4.07
C ASN A 99 8.00 -5.25 -4.95
N THR A 100 7.85 -4.76 -6.18
CA THR A 100 9.00 -4.30 -6.98
C THR A 100 9.66 -3.07 -6.34
N ARG A 101 8.88 -2.22 -5.64
CA ARG A 101 9.42 -1.16 -4.79
C ARG A 101 10.13 -1.68 -3.56
N THR A 102 10.00 -2.91 -3.07
CA THR A 102 10.72 -3.29 -1.84
C THR A 102 12.23 -3.20 -2.03
N ARG A 103 12.76 -3.68 -3.18
CA ARG A 103 14.16 -3.47 -3.57
C ARG A 103 14.49 -2.00 -3.83
N GLN A 104 13.61 -1.31 -4.56
CA GLN A 104 13.76 0.12 -4.88
C GLN A 104 13.64 1.03 -3.65
N VAL A 105 12.89 0.66 -2.62
CA VAL A 105 12.66 1.38 -1.37
C VAL A 105 13.80 1.10 -0.42
N VAL A 106 14.37 -0.12 -0.42
CA VAL A 106 15.64 -0.36 0.28
C VAL A 106 16.73 0.51 -0.33
N GLU A 107 16.83 0.59 -1.66
CA GLU A 107 17.80 1.44 -2.37
C GLU A 107 17.53 2.93 -2.11
N VAL A 108 16.30 3.41 -2.31
CA VAL A 108 15.90 4.81 -2.07
C VAL A 108 16.02 5.21 -0.59
N ALA A 109 15.69 4.31 0.36
CA ALA A 109 15.87 4.59 1.78
C ALA A 109 17.35 4.58 2.18
N THR A 110 18.16 3.72 1.55
CA THR A 110 19.61 3.73 1.72
C THR A 110 20.20 5.03 1.17
N ASP A 111 19.78 5.45 -0.03
CA ASP A 111 20.22 6.69 -0.66
C ASP A 111 19.75 7.92 0.11
N ALA A 112 18.53 7.93 0.65
CA ALA A 112 18.03 9.00 1.50
C ALA A 112 18.78 9.06 2.84
N ALA A 113 19.08 7.90 3.45
CA ALA A 113 19.90 7.82 4.65
C ALA A 113 21.32 8.34 4.36
N LEU A 114 21.94 7.92 3.26
CA LEU A 114 23.27 8.39 2.85
C LEU A 114 23.28 9.88 2.50
N ALA A 115 22.24 10.40 1.84
CA ALA A 115 22.09 11.82 1.56
C ALA A 115 21.97 12.66 2.84
N SER A 116 21.27 12.15 3.86
CA SER A 116 21.19 12.83 5.16
C SER A 116 22.54 12.88 5.89
N VAL A 117 23.34 11.81 5.78
CA VAL A 117 24.72 11.76 6.32
C VAL A 117 25.64 12.67 5.49
N GLY A 118 25.48 12.72 4.17
CA GLY A 118 26.19 13.63 3.27
C GLY A 118 25.93 15.11 3.57
N GLY A 119 24.68 15.48 3.86
CA GLY A 119 24.35 16.85 4.26
C GLY A 119 25.03 17.29 5.57
N LEU A 120 25.19 16.37 6.53
CA LEU A 120 25.97 16.64 7.75
C LEU A 120 27.47 16.75 7.44
N ALA A 121 27.97 15.94 6.52
CA ALA A 121 29.37 15.96 6.12
C ALA A 121 29.77 17.24 5.39
N ASP A 122 28.92 17.74 4.49
CA ASP A 122 29.15 19.02 3.82
C ASP A 122 29.25 20.17 4.83
N SER A 123 28.43 20.13 5.88
CA SER A 123 28.50 21.09 6.99
C SER A 123 29.80 20.97 7.80
N LEU A 124 30.36 19.76 7.95
CA LEU A 124 31.58 19.53 8.73
C LEU A 124 32.86 19.78 7.93
N LEU A 125 32.84 19.46 6.63
CA LEU A 125 33.91 19.77 5.68
C LEU A 125 34.05 21.28 5.49
N SER A 126 32.93 22.01 5.35
CA SER A 126 32.94 23.48 5.25
C SER A 126 33.40 24.18 6.53
N GLN A 127 33.27 23.53 7.69
CA GLN A 127 33.83 23.99 8.97
C GLN A 127 35.30 23.58 9.18
N GLY A 128 35.89 22.80 8.27
CA GLY A 128 37.25 22.28 8.40
C GLY A 128 37.43 21.27 9.54
N ALA A 129 36.34 20.71 10.06
CA ALA A 129 36.35 19.79 11.20
C ALA A 129 36.83 18.38 10.83
N ILE A 130 36.73 18.01 9.55
CA ILE A 130 37.17 16.74 8.98
C ILE A 130 37.80 16.98 7.60
N SER A 131 38.72 16.10 7.20
CA SER A 131 39.30 16.11 5.85
C SER A 131 38.43 15.33 4.86
N THR A 132 38.55 15.64 3.57
CA THR A 132 37.86 14.93 2.48
C THR A 132 38.17 13.42 2.50
N ASP A 133 39.41 13.03 2.80
CA ASP A 133 39.83 11.63 2.88
C ASP A 133 39.20 10.90 4.08
N THR A 134 38.96 11.61 5.18
CA THR A 134 38.26 11.05 6.35
C THR A 134 36.78 10.84 6.02
N TRP A 135 36.19 11.75 5.25
CA TRP A 135 34.80 11.65 4.84
C TRP A 135 34.53 10.49 3.87
N THR A 136 35.40 10.28 2.87
CA THR A 136 35.23 9.17 1.92
C THR A 136 35.30 7.81 2.59
N GLU A 137 36.13 7.66 3.62
CA GLU A 137 36.19 6.44 4.42
C GLU A 137 34.93 6.24 5.29
N ILE A 138 34.43 7.30 5.93
CA ILE A 138 33.18 7.25 6.70
C ILE A 138 31.98 6.93 5.79
N GLU A 139 31.92 7.50 4.59
CA GLU A 139 30.86 7.22 3.62
C GLU A 139 30.87 5.76 3.20
N ARG A 140 32.04 5.22 2.86
CA ARG A 140 32.22 3.81 2.49
C ARG A 140 31.76 2.88 3.62
N GLU A 141 32.22 3.14 4.85
CA GLU A 141 31.87 2.34 6.01
C GLU A 141 30.36 2.45 6.34
N SER A 142 29.77 3.64 6.23
CA SER A 142 28.35 3.86 6.46
C SER A 142 27.49 3.13 5.44
N ARG A 143 27.88 3.15 4.16
CA ARG A 143 27.20 2.40 3.09
C ARG A 143 27.22 0.90 3.36
N GLU A 144 28.38 0.35 3.71
CA GLU A 144 28.52 -1.07 4.07
C GLU A 144 27.66 -1.44 5.28
N ARG A 145 27.65 -0.62 6.33
CA ARG A 145 26.85 -0.85 7.54
C ARG A 145 25.36 -0.76 7.28
N VAL A 146 24.90 0.23 6.51
CA VAL A 146 23.48 0.38 6.14
C VAL A 146 23.05 -0.79 5.28
N GLN A 147 23.83 -1.16 4.25
CA GLN A 147 23.52 -2.30 3.39
C GLN A 147 23.50 -3.62 4.19
N ALA A 148 24.45 -3.83 5.10
CA ALA A 148 24.47 -5.00 5.98
C ALA A 148 23.31 -4.99 7.01
N SER A 149 22.84 -3.81 7.44
CA SER A 149 21.67 -3.70 8.31
C SER A 149 20.36 -3.97 7.57
N MET A 150 20.29 -3.61 6.29
CA MET A 150 19.13 -3.86 5.43
C MET A 150 19.05 -5.33 5.02
N LYS A 151 20.17 -5.96 4.64
CA LYS A 151 20.23 -7.42 4.40
C LYS A 151 19.75 -8.24 5.60
N ARG A 152 19.98 -7.74 6.83
CA ARG A 152 19.51 -8.37 8.07
C ARG A 152 18.02 -8.18 8.37
N LYS A 153 17.26 -7.50 7.50
CA LYS A 153 15.82 -7.28 7.64
C LYS A 153 14.99 -7.96 6.56
N VAL A 154 15.60 -8.81 5.75
CA VAL A 154 14.94 -9.50 4.65
C VAL A 154 14.59 -10.92 5.07
N ILE A 155 13.44 -11.42 4.62
CA ILE A 155 13.10 -12.84 4.62
C ILE A 155 13.07 -13.30 3.17
N ASP A 156 13.74 -14.41 2.89
CA ASP A 156 13.76 -14.99 1.56
C ASP A 156 12.64 -16.02 1.45
N VAL A 157 11.80 -15.93 0.41
CA VAL A 157 10.74 -16.90 0.14
C VAL A 157 11.06 -17.66 -1.14
N ASP A 158 11.33 -18.96 -0.98
CA ASP A 158 11.66 -19.91 -2.02
C ASP A 158 10.39 -20.56 -2.61
N PHE A 159 10.13 -20.31 -3.90
CA PHE A 159 9.01 -20.87 -4.64
C PHE A 159 9.39 -22.12 -5.45
N SER A 160 10.63 -22.60 -5.35
CA SER A 160 11.16 -23.68 -6.18
C SER A 160 10.35 -24.98 -6.09
N ALA A 161 9.73 -25.25 -4.94
CA ALA A 161 8.88 -26.42 -4.75
C ALA A 161 7.58 -26.40 -5.57
N LEU A 162 7.19 -25.25 -6.12
CA LEU A 162 6.03 -25.12 -7.00
C LEU A 162 6.36 -25.31 -8.47
N GLY A 163 7.63 -25.61 -8.80
CA GLY A 163 8.12 -25.69 -10.17
C GLY A 163 8.61 -24.34 -10.74
N ALA A 164 8.59 -23.27 -9.94
CA ALA A 164 9.17 -21.97 -10.27
C ALA A 164 10.44 -21.72 -9.43
N PRO A 165 11.65 -21.98 -9.96
CA PRO A 165 12.90 -21.81 -9.22
C PRO A 165 13.24 -20.32 -9.06
N ARG A 166 12.55 -19.64 -8.14
CA ARG A 166 12.77 -18.25 -7.77
C ARG A 166 12.75 -18.08 -6.26
N ILE A 167 13.54 -17.11 -5.80
CA ILE A 167 13.58 -16.68 -4.40
C ILE A 167 13.24 -15.19 -4.40
N GLU A 168 12.24 -14.81 -3.61
CA GLU A 168 11.80 -13.42 -3.48
C GLU A 168 12.12 -12.89 -2.09
N GLU A 169 12.58 -11.64 -2.05
CA GLU A 169 13.07 -10.97 -0.84
C GLU A 169 11.99 -10.06 -0.25
N PHE A 170 11.57 -10.33 0.98
CA PHE A 170 10.56 -9.54 1.69
C PHE A 170 11.20 -8.71 2.80
N LEU A 171 11.03 -7.39 2.75
CA LEU A 171 11.50 -6.51 3.83
C LEU A 171 10.55 -6.59 5.02
N VAL A 172 11.07 -7.05 6.15
CA VAL A 172 10.34 -7.19 7.39
C VAL A 172 10.73 -6.10 8.37
N THR A 173 9.71 -5.43 8.89
CA THR A 173 9.85 -4.46 9.98
C THR A 173 9.31 -5.05 11.28
N PRO A 174 9.65 -4.48 12.44
CA PRO A 174 9.03 -4.89 13.71
C PRO A 174 7.51 -4.74 13.76
N LEU A 175 6.92 -3.97 12.83
CA LEU A 175 5.49 -3.75 12.69
C LEU A 175 4.84 -4.70 11.68
N SER A 176 5.63 -5.47 10.93
CA SER A 176 5.12 -6.42 9.94
C SER A 176 4.38 -7.55 10.64
N THR A 177 3.13 -7.76 10.24
CA THR A 177 2.27 -8.81 10.79
C THR A 177 2.33 -10.07 9.93
N VAL A 178 1.94 -11.20 10.51
CA VAL A 178 1.74 -12.45 9.78
C VAL A 178 0.74 -12.26 8.64
N ALA A 179 -0.40 -11.61 8.89
CA ALA A 179 -1.43 -11.39 7.87
C ALA A 179 -0.88 -10.64 6.65
N SER A 180 -0.25 -9.47 6.85
CA SER A 180 0.32 -8.70 5.75
C SER A 180 1.39 -9.48 4.97
N PHE A 181 2.24 -10.22 5.67
CA PHE A 181 3.29 -11.01 5.02
C PHE A 181 2.72 -12.16 4.18
N LEU A 182 1.74 -12.90 4.70
CA LEU A 182 1.10 -13.99 3.96
C LEU A 182 0.31 -13.46 2.76
N ASP A 183 -0.32 -12.30 2.89
CA ASP A 183 -0.98 -11.63 1.76
C ASP A 183 0.05 -11.29 0.67
N ASP A 184 1.20 -10.70 1.03
CA ASP A 184 2.25 -10.36 0.07
C ASP A 184 2.81 -11.62 -0.64
N VAL A 185 3.03 -12.72 0.10
CA VAL A 185 3.44 -14.01 -0.49
C VAL A 185 2.38 -14.56 -1.42
N TRP A 186 1.10 -14.49 -1.03
CA TRP A 186 0.00 -14.97 -1.85
C TRP A 186 -0.15 -14.18 -3.14
N PHE A 187 0.03 -12.85 -3.12
CA PHE A 187 0.01 -12.04 -4.34
C PHE A 187 1.12 -12.40 -5.33
N LEU A 188 2.27 -12.90 -4.87
CA LEU A 188 3.30 -13.41 -5.77
C LEU A 188 2.92 -14.77 -6.38
N LEU A 189 2.18 -15.61 -5.66
CA LEU A 189 1.62 -16.85 -6.22
C LEU A 189 0.58 -16.55 -7.32
N ASP A 190 -0.18 -15.47 -7.14
CA ASP A 190 -1.15 -14.98 -8.12
C ASP A 190 -0.50 -14.57 -9.45
N ASP A 191 0.57 -13.75 -9.42
CA ASP A 191 1.26 -13.25 -10.63
C ASP A 191 1.80 -14.38 -11.53
N ASP A 192 2.07 -15.55 -10.95
CA ASP A 192 2.55 -16.74 -11.67
C ASP A 192 1.41 -17.66 -12.20
N GLY A 193 0.15 -17.28 -11.98
CA GLY A 193 -1.00 -18.08 -12.41
C GLY A 193 -1.32 -19.27 -11.51
N TYR A 194 -0.75 -19.34 -10.30
CA TYR A 194 -1.06 -20.43 -9.35
C TYR A 194 -2.39 -20.24 -8.61
N LEU A 195 -3.21 -19.22 -8.92
CA LEU A 195 -4.51 -18.99 -8.25
C LEU A 195 -5.44 -20.20 -8.26
N SER A 196 -5.46 -20.95 -9.36
CA SER A 196 -6.28 -22.15 -9.48
C SER A 196 -5.87 -23.23 -8.47
N ARG A 197 -4.60 -23.23 -8.05
CA ARG A 197 -3.98 -24.16 -7.11
C ARG A 197 -4.03 -23.62 -5.67
N PHE A 198 -3.87 -22.31 -5.48
CA PHE A 198 -3.86 -21.64 -4.18
C PHE A 198 -4.88 -20.48 -4.10
N PRO A 199 -6.18 -20.79 -3.91
CA PRO A 199 -7.18 -19.76 -3.69
C PRO A 199 -6.86 -18.87 -2.48
N ALA A 200 -7.42 -17.66 -2.45
CA ALA A 200 -7.28 -16.76 -1.31
C ALA A 200 -7.72 -17.44 0.00
N HIS A 201 -7.06 -17.10 1.11
CA HIS A 201 -7.34 -17.61 2.45
C HIS A 201 -7.19 -19.13 2.64
N THR A 202 -6.41 -19.81 1.78
CA THR A 202 -6.16 -21.25 1.89
C THR A 202 -4.84 -21.62 2.57
N TYR A 203 -4.19 -20.66 3.24
CA TYR A 203 -2.99 -20.93 4.03
C TYR A 203 -3.29 -21.91 5.17
N GLY A 204 -2.45 -22.93 5.32
CA GLY A 204 -2.65 -24.04 6.27
C GLY A 204 -3.53 -25.18 5.73
N GLU A 205 -4.23 -24.97 4.62
CA GLU A 205 -5.08 -26.00 3.98
C GLU A 205 -4.52 -26.48 2.66
N ARG A 206 -4.10 -25.55 1.79
CA ARG A 206 -3.55 -25.84 0.46
C ARG A 206 -2.05 -25.63 0.40
N TRP A 207 -1.54 -24.68 1.16
CA TRP A 207 -0.12 -24.37 1.17
C TRP A 207 0.32 -23.86 2.53
N VAL A 208 1.61 -24.04 2.82
CA VAL A 208 2.26 -23.62 4.06
C VAL A 208 3.66 -23.10 3.77
N LEU A 209 4.23 -22.39 4.74
CA LEU A 209 5.65 -22.04 4.73
C LEU A 209 6.44 -23.06 5.54
N GLN A 210 7.58 -23.46 5.01
CA GLN A 210 8.54 -24.33 5.67
C GLN A 210 9.89 -23.62 5.76
N ASP A 211 10.46 -23.51 6.94
CA ASP A 211 11.86 -23.08 7.08
C ASP A 211 12.79 -24.12 6.44
N THR A 212 13.59 -23.70 5.47
CA THR A 212 14.51 -24.57 4.74
C THR A 212 15.68 -25.06 5.58
N LYS A 213 16.07 -24.35 6.65
CA LYS A 213 17.19 -24.72 7.53
C LYS A 213 16.75 -25.75 8.56
N THR A 214 15.63 -25.49 9.23
CA THR A 214 15.15 -26.34 10.34
C THR A 214 14.16 -27.42 9.88
N GLY A 215 13.57 -27.27 8.69
CA GLY A 215 12.47 -28.09 8.21
C GLY A 215 11.14 -27.82 8.93
N HIS A 216 11.11 -26.86 9.87
CA HIS A 216 9.91 -26.50 10.61
C HIS A 216 8.82 -25.94 9.69
N ILE A 217 7.59 -26.40 9.87
CA ILE A 217 6.45 -25.97 9.07
C ILE A 217 5.55 -25.11 9.93
N TYR A 218 5.22 -23.92 9.45
CA TYR A 218 4.40 -22.94 10.14
C TYR A 218 2.91 -23.22 9.91
N TRP A 219 2.37 -24.23 10.60
CA TRP A 219 0.94 -24.58 10.50
C TRP A 219 0.01 -23.62 11.26
N GLU A 220 0.51 -23.04 12.34
CA GLU A 220 -0.29 -22.30 13.32
C GLU A 220 -0.17 -20.79 13.12
N ILE A 221 -0.16 -20.34 11.86
CA ILE A 221 -0.11 -18.92 11.49
C ILE A 221 -1.17 -18.60 10.43
N GLY A 222 -1.59 -17.33 10.35
CA GLY A 222 -2.53 -16.86 9.33
C GLY A 222 -4.00 -16.91 9.74
N GLY A 223 -4.89 -16.71 8.76
CA GLY A 223 -6.31 -16.47 9.01
C GLY A 223 -7.08 -17.65 9.59
N THR A 224 -6.68 -18.89 9.27
CA THR A 224 -7.27 -20.12 9.81
C THR A 224 -7.01 -20.26 11.31
N TRP A 225 -5.77 -20.00 11.74
CA TRP A 225 -5.41 -19.91 13.15
C TRP A 225 -6.17 -18.77 13.85
N ALA A 226 -6.14 -17.56 13.28
CA ALA A 226 -6.76 -16.38 13.89
C ALA A 226 -8.29 -16.55 14.06
N ALA A 227 -8.95 -17.19 13.09
CA ALA A 227 -10.40 -17.39 13.13
C ALA A 227 -10.80 -18.40 14.22
N LYS A 228 -9.96 -19.44 14.42
CA LYS A 228 -10.19 -20.49 15.41
C LYS A 228 -9.97 -20.00 16.84
N ASP A 229 -8.88 -19.26 17.06
CA ASP A 229 -8.44 -18.93 18.42
C ASP A 229 -8.97 -17.57 18.91
N HIS A 230 -9.25 -16.64 18.00
CA HIS A 230 -9.57 -15.25 18.34
C HIS A 230 -10.82 -14.68 17.65
N GLY A 231 -11.51 -15.45 16.82
CA GLY A 231 -12.71 -14.99 16.10
C GLY A 231 -12.44 -13.87 15.09
N ASN A 232 -11.18 -13.61 14.74
CA ASN A 232 -10.76 -12.63 13.74
C ASN A 232 -10.16 -13.35 12.53
N ARG A 233 -10.34 -12.83 11.32
CA ARG A 233 -9.78 -13.43 10.09
C ARG A 233 -8.32 -13.04 9.82
N GLN A 234 -7.78 -12.10 10.58
CA GLN A 234 -6.42 -11.58 10.40
C GLN A 234 -5.53 -11.93 11.57
N ASP A 235 -4.37 -12.54 11.28
CA ASP A 235 -3.32 -12.81 12.25
C ASP A 235 -2.44 -11.57 12.42
N SER A 236 -2.75 -10.77 13.44
CA SER A 236 -2.04 -9.52 13.74
C SER A 236 -0.76 -9.71 14.56
N ARG A 237 -0.33 -10.96 14.82
CA ARG A 237 0.93 -11.21 15.50
C ARG A 237 2.09 -10.76 14.62
N SER A 238 3.19 -10.34 15.23
CA SER A 238 4.41 -10.07 14.49
C SER A 238 5.05 -11.38 14.01
N LEU A 239 5.81 -11.32 12.92
CA LEU A 239 6.53 -12.49 12.40
C LEU A 239 7.46 -13.11 13.46
N GLY A 240 8.17 -12.29 14.23
CA GLY A 240 9.03 -12.76 15.31
C GLY A 240 8.27 -13.49 16.42
N ALA A 241 7.01 -13.13 16.70
CA ALA A 241 6.19 -13.80 17.71
C ALA A 241 5.78 -15.22 17.30
N VAL A 242 5.77 -15.52 15.99
CA VAL A 242 5.49 -16.86 15.45
C VAL A 242 6.77 -17.62 15.10
N GLY A 243 7.94 -17.11 15.51
CA GLY A 243 9.23 -17.76 15.30
C GLY A 243 9.87 -17.48 13.94
N VAL A 244 9.23 -16.68 13.08
CA VAL A 244 9.80 -16.26 11.80
C VAL A 244 10.73 -15.07 12.02
N GLN A 245 12.01 -15.25 11.71
CA GLN A 245 13.06 -14.27 11.92
C GLN A 245 13.60 -13.73 10.60
N THR A 246 14.25 -12.57 10.68
CA THR A 246 14.93 -12.00 9.51
C THR A 246 16.18 -12.83 9.17
N GLY A 247 16.41 -13.04 7.88
CA GLY A 247 17.44 -13.96 7.36
C GLY A 247 17.00 -15.42 7.30
N ASP A 248 15.74 -15.73 7.65
CA ASP A 248 15.13 -17.02 7.37
C ASP A 248 14.87 -17.16 5.87
N VAL A 249 14.99 -18.41 5.41
CA VAL A 249 14.68 -18.79 4.04
C VAL A 249 13.51 -19.76 4.11
N LEU A 250 12.33 -19.27 3.73
CA LEU A 250 11.06 -19.97 3.84
C LEU A 250 10.65 -20.52 2.49
N ARG A 251 10.40 -21.82 2.40
CA ARG A 251 9.90 -22.48 1.20
C ARG A 251 8.38 -22.54 1.21
N VAL A 252 7.76 -22.18 0.09
CA VAL A 252 6.33 -22.43 -0.13
C VAL A 252 6.12 -23.89 -0.48
N VAL A 253 5.31 -24.60 0.31
CA VAL A 253 5.03 -26.03 0.12
C VAL A 253 3.56 -26.22 -0.23
N ASP A 254 3.29 -26.92 -1.32
CA ASP A 254 1.93 -27.40 -1.63
C ASP A 254 1.60 -28.64 -0.81
N LEU A 255 0.49 -28.59 -0.08
CA LEU A 255 0.00 -29.70 0.73
C LEU A 255 -0.67 -30.78 -0.11
N ASN A 256 -1.18 -30.46 -1.30
CA ASN A 256 -1.83 -31.44 -2.17
C ASN A 256 -0.83 -32.41 -2.79
N GLU A 257 0.36 -31.93 -3.17
CA GLU A 257 1.42 -32.78 -3.75
C GLU A 257 2.09 -33.68 -2.71
N ARG A 258 2.13 -33.26 -1.43
CA ARG A 258 2.73 -34.05 -0.36
C ARG A 258 1.99 -35.36 -0.08
N ASN A 259 0.68 -35.40 -0.32
CA ASN A 259 -0.11 -36.62 -0.24
C ASN A 259 0.15 -37.61 -1.39
N SER A 260 0.97 -37.23 -2.37
CA SER A 260 1.33 -38.04 -3.53
C SER A 260 2.74 -38.65 -3.43
N GLU A 261 3.55 -38.25 -2.44
CA GLU A 261 4.81 -38.92 -2.13
C GLU A 261 4.50 -40.27 -1.46
N PRO A 262 5.03 -41.40 -1.97
CA PRO A 262 4.87 -42.67 -1.29
C PRO A 262 5.50 -42.54 0.08
N GLN A 263 4.67 -42.70 1.11
CA GLN A 263 5.09 -42.78 2.50
C GLN A 263 6.16 -43.88 2.57
N ALA A 264 7.44 -43.47 2.67
CA ALA A 264 8.53 -44.41 2.76
C ALA A 264 8.33 -45.19 4.06
N ASP A 265 7.96 -46.46 3.90
CA ASP A 265 7.74 -47.42 4.98
C ASP A 265 8.88 -47.32 6.01
N GLY A 266 8.49 -46.95 7.24
CA GLY A 266 9.32 -47.11 8.44
C GLY A 266 9.10 -48.47 9.08
#